data_AF-A0A7X6C805-F1
#
_entry.id   AF-A0A7X6C805-F1
#
_cell.length_a   1.000
_cell.length_b   1.000
_cell.length_c   1.000
_cell.angle_alpha   90.00
_cell.angle_beta   90.00
_cell.angle_gamma   90.00
#
_symmetry.space_group_name_H-M   'P 1'
#
loop_
_entity.id
_entity.type
_entity.pdbx_description
1 polymer ?
#
loop_
_entity_poly.entity_id
_entity_poly.type
_entity_poly.pdbx_seq_one_letter_code
_entity_poly.pdbx_strand_id
1 'polypeptide(L)'
;MNPKHIDSFPKKRQAFAPYNFVELPDEEQVVLAQELPQQNIYDSPRHTGYVQCTLVTESPLYIRGGLLPNDFKNFGDRSCNLKELAQLTPEEQERWTDFFSNPANNRPVIPGSSLRGMIRTLVEIVTYSKLHKVSGHQKLFFRAVAAPRNQEEDPDPLAGEYEKKLGKMVIKSKQAIFLDKQMVVGGFTNLRV
;
A
#
# COMPACT_ATOMS: atom_id res chain seq x y z
N MET A 1 -9.10 31.32 -1.49
CA MET A 1 -8.22 31.80 -2.58
C MET A 1 -7.01 30.88 -2.63
N ASN A 2 -6.92 30.07 -3.68
CA ASN A 2 -5.81 29.14 -3.85
C ASN A 2 -4.51 29.91 -4.15
N PRO A 3 -3.35 29.47 -3.63
CA PRO A 3 -2.08 30.11 -3.93
C PRO A 3 -1.80 30.01 -5.44
N LYS A 4 -1.61 31.17 -6.07
CA LYS A 4 -1.25 31.31 -7.48
C LYS A 4 0.25 31.53 -7.63
N HIS A 5 0.80 31.21 -8.78
CA HIS A 5 2.16 31.58 -9.12
C HIS A 5 2.28 33.09 -9.21
N ILE A 6 3.47 33.57 -8.87
CA ILE A 6 3.80 34.99 -9.00
C ILE A 6 4.35 35.19 -10.41
N ASP A 7 3.60 35.89 -11.26
CA ASP A 7 3.94 36.07 -12.68
C ASP A 7 5.22 36.88 -12.92
N SER A 8 5.55 37.80 -12.01
CA SER A 8 6.73 38.66 -12.15
C SER A 8 7.77 38.39 -11.06
N PHE A 9 8.94 37.89 -11.46
CA PHE A 9 10.09 37.70 -10.59
C PHE A 9 11.30 38.48 -11.13
N PRO A 10 12.10 39.12 -10.27
CA PRO A 10 13.40 39.64 -10.68
C PRO A 10 14.28 38.49 -11.21
N LYS A 11 14.88 38.64 -12.39
CA LYS A 11 15.68 37.59 -13.05
C LYS A 11 16.72 36.92 -12.14
N LYS A 12 17.28 37.67 -11.17
CA LYS A 12 18.27 37.17 -10.20
C LYS A 12 17.71 36.22 -9.14
N ARG A 13 16.40 36.15 -8.96
CA ARG A 13 15.70 35.30 -7.97
C ARG A 13 14.88 34.18 -8.64
N GLN A 14 14.98 34.03 -9.95
CA GLN A 14 14.28 33.01 -10.70
C GLN A 14 14.97 31.65 -10.49
N ALA A 15 14.33 30.75 -9.74
CA ALA A 15 14.79 29.38 -9.60
C ALA A 15 14.21 28.55 -10.75
N PHE A 16 15.06 27.96 -11.59
CA PHE A 16 14.65 26.98 -12.60
C PHE A 16 14.58 25.60 -11.94
N ALA A 17 13.56 25.36 -11.13
CA ALA A 17 13.29 24.02 -10.63
C ALA A 17 12.53 23.21 -11.70
N PRO A 18 12.91 21.94 -11.98
CA PRO A 18 12.27 21.11 -13.01
C PRO A 18 10.84 20.66 -12.65
N TYR A 19 10.36 20.98 -11.45
CA TYR A 19 9.00 20.71 -11.01
C TYR A 19 8.22 22.02 -10.97
N ASN A 20 7.51 22.31 -12.07
CA ASN A 20 6.42 23.27 -12.06
C ASN A 20 5.35 22.71 -11.13
N PHE A 21 5.20 23.31 -9.95
CA PHE A 21 3.97 23.14 -9.19
C PHE A 21 2.84 23.58 -10.11
N VAL A 22 1.84 22.73 -10.31
CA VAL A 22 0.66 23.13 -11.09
C VAL A 22 -0.23 23.90 -10.13
N GLU A 23 -0.63 25.12 -10.51
CA GLU A 23 -1.58 25.89 -9.70
C GLU A 23 -2.85 25.06 -9.47
N LEU A 24 -3.36 25.11 -8.25
CA LEU A 24 -4.65 24.50 -7.99
C LEU A 24 -5.73 25.28 -8.76
N PRO A 25 -6.68 24.58 -9.40
CA PRO A 25 -7.80 25.23 -10.08
C PRO A 25 -8.58 26.11 -9.10
N ASP A 26 -9.17 27.19 -9.59
CA ASP A 26 -10.02 28.06 -8.76
C ASP A 26 -11.27 27.29 -8.28
N GLU A 27 -11.88 27.74 -7.18
CA GLU A 27 -13.01 27.01 -6.58
C GLU A 27 -14.17 26.82 -7.57
N GLU A 28 -14.36 27.77 -8.49
CA GLU A 28 -15.35 27.72 -9.58
C GLU A 28 -15.01 26.69 -10.66
N GLN A 29 -13.76 26.24 -10.75
CA GLN A 29 -13.27 25.22 -11.68
C GLN A 29 -13.23 23.82 -11.06
N VAL A 30 -13.46 23.71 -9.74
CA VAL A 30 -13.52 22.42 -9.04
C VAL A 30 -14.94 21.85 -9.16
N VAL A 31 -15.08 20.75 -9.90
CA VAL A 31 -16.31 19.96 -9.87
C VAL A 31 -16.36 19.17 -8.58
N LEU A 32 -17.19 19.60 -7.64
CA LEU A 32 -17.42 18.88 -6.40
C LEU A 32 -18.11 17.55 -6.71
N ALA A 33 -17.55 16.46 -6.18
CA ALA A 33 -18.24 15.18 -6.21
C ALA A 33 -19.57 15.30 -5.47
N GLN A 34 -20.60 14.63 -5.97
CA GLN A 34 -21.82 14.41 -5.19
C GLN A 34 -21.46 13.80 -3.83
N GLU A 35 -22.26 14.08 -2.81
CA GLU A 35 -22.06 13.50 -1.49
C GLU A 35 -22.07 11.97 -1.61
N LEU A 36 -20.91 11.37 -1.36
CA LEU A 36 -20.75 9.93 -1.51
C LEU A 36 -21.56 9.25 -0.42
N PRO A 37 -22.38 8.25 -0.75
CA PRO A 37 -23.12 7.51 0.26
C PRO A 37 -22.16 6.84 1.24
N GLN A 38 -22.60 6.74 2.48
CA GLN A 38 -21.95 5.91 3.48
C GLN A 38 -21.90 4.45 2.99
N GLN A 39 -20.69 3.91 2.84
CA GLN A 39 -20.48 2.54 2.31
C GLN A 39 -20.75 1.43 3.35
N ASN A 40 -21.19 1.79 4.55
CA ASN A 40 -21.46 0.90 5.67
C ASN A 40 -22.95 0.80 6.04
N ILE A 41 -23.86 1.29 5.19
CA ILE A 41 -25.31 1.22 5.43
C ILE A 41 -26.03 0.61 4.22
N TYR A 42 -27.11 -0.13 4.49
CA TYR A 42 -28.10 -0.45 3.47
C TYR A 42 -29.06 0.73 3.36
N ASP A 43 -28.93 1.50 2.29
CA ASP A 43 -29.73 2.69 2.03
C ASP A 43 -31.02 2.28 1.28
N SER A 44 -32.16 2.24 1.98
CA SER A 44 -33.47 1.84 1.42
C SER A 44 -33.88 2.53 0.10
N PRO A 45 -33.63 3.85 -0.10
CA PRO A 45 -33.89 4.51 -1.38
C PRO A 45 -32.90 4.14 -2.51
N ARG A 46 -31.82 3.39 -2.23
CA ARG A 46 -30.88 2.92 -3.25
C ARG A 46 -31.11 1.45 -3.58
N HIS A 47 -30.67 1.05 -4.77
CA HIS A 47 -30.63 -0.34 -5.16
C HIS A 47 -29.58 -1.08 -4.32
N THR A 48 -30.04 -1.78 -3.30
CA THR A 48 -29.25 -2.67 -2.46
C THR A 48 -29.60 -4.12 -2.79
N GLY A 49 -28.62 -5.02 -2.68
CA GLY A 49 -28.80 -6.42 -3.04
C GLY A 49 -27.47 -7.15 -3.16
N TYR A 50 -27.52 -8.38 -3.66
CA TYR A 50 -26.35 -9.20 -3.92
C TYR A 50 -26.30 -9.58 -5.40
N VAL A 51 -25.08 -9.63 -5.94
CA VAL A 51 -24.84 -10.24 -7.25
C VAL A 51 -24.51 -11.71 -7.00
N GLN A 52 -25.45 -12.59 -7.34
CA GLN A 52 -25.21 -14.03 -7.32
C GLN A 52 -24.58 -14.46 -8.65
N CYS A 53 -23.44 -15.13 -8.59
CA CYS A 53 -22.80 -15.70 -9.76
C CYS A 53 -22.22 -17.09 -9.44
N THR A 54 -22.09 -17.90 -10.48
CA THR A 54 -21.43 -19.21 -10.43
C THR A 54 -20.15 -19.12 -11.24
N LEU A 55 -19.02 -19.44 -10.60
CA LEU A 55 -17.72 -19.49 -11.25
C LEU A 55 -17.36 -20.96 -11.50
N VAL A 56 -16.90 -21.26 -12.72
CA VAL A 56 -16.40 -22.57 -13.10
C VAL A 56 -14.90 -22.45 -13.34
N THR A 57 -14.14 -23.39 -12.80
CA THR A 57 -12.69 -23.45 -13.01
C THR A 57 -12.38 -24.07 -14.38
N GLU A 58 -11.96 -23.24 -15.33
CA GLU A 58 -11.51 -23.68 -16.68
C GLU A 58 -10.12 -24.36 -16.66
N SER A 59 -9.35 -24.15 -15.59
CA SER A 59 -8.04 -24.75 -15.36
C SER A 59 -7.89 -25.14 -13.89
N PRO A 60 -6.92 -26.02 -13.53
CA PRO A 60 -6.60 -26.29 -12.14
C PRO A 60 -6.38 -24.99 -11.36
N LEU A 61 -7.11 -24.83 -10.26
CA LEU A 61 -7.08 -23.64 -9.41
C LEU A 61 -6.46 -24.00 -8.08
N TYR A 62 -5.45 -23.24 -7.69
CA TYR A 62 -4.80 -23.36 -6.39
C TYR A 62 -4.84 -22.02 -5.66
N ILE A 63 -5.35 -22.03 -4.43
CA ILE A 63 -5.35 -20.88 -3.53
C ILE A 63 -4.86 -21.38 -2.18
N ARG A 64 -3.71 -20.87 -1.78
CA ARG A 64 -3.04 -21.29 -0.55
C ARG A 64 -3.80 -20.79 0.69
N GLY A 65 -3.91 -21.67 1.68
CA GLY A 65 -4.42 -21.38 3.00
C GLY A 65 -3.45 -20.61 3.89
N GLY A 66 -3.93 -20.19 5.06
CA GLY A 66 -3.06 -19.69 6.12
C GLY A 66 -2.32 -20.84 6.78
N LEU A 67 -1.09 -20.60 7.24
CA LEU A 67 -0.36 -21.57 8.06
C LEU A 67 -0.89 -21.55 9.50
N LEU A 68 -0.92 -22.72 10.14
CA LEU A 68 -1.13 -22.82 11.57
C LEU A 68 0.04 -22.14 12.31
N PRO A 69 -0.15 -21.66 13.56
CA PRO A 69 0.90 -20.95 14.29
C PRO A 69 2.22 -21.73 14.43
N ASN A 70 2.14 -23.06 14.59
CA ASN A 70 3.33 -23.92 14.68
C ASN A 70 4.05 -24.01 13.33
N ASP A 71 3.30 -24.21 12.25
CA ASP A 71 3.85 -24.26 10.89
C ASP A 71 4.39 -22.88 10.46
N PHE A 72 3.76 -21.78 10.89
CA PHE A 72 4.25 -20.44 10.64
C PHE A 72 5.60 -20.18 11.33
N LYS A 73 5.84 -20.72 12.54
CA LYS A 73 7.17 -20.62 13.18
C LYS A 73 8.25 -21.37 12.41
N ASN A 74 7.89 -22.48 11.77
CA ASN A 74 8.83 -23.34 11.03
C ASN A 74 9.07 -22.86 9.59
N PHE A 75 8.05 -22.29 8.95
CA PHE A 75 8.04 -21.98 7.52
C PHE A 75 7.70 -20.51 7.19
N GLY A 76 7.49 -19.64 8.19
CA GLY A 76 7.03 -18.27 7.96
C GLY A 76 8.01 -17.40 7.18
N ASP A 77 9.31 -17.66 7.33
CA ASP A 77 10.38 -16.94 6.63
C ASP A 77 10.70 -17.53 5.24
N ARG A 78 10.11 -18.69 4.92
CA ARG A 78 10.33 -19.40 3.65
C ARG A 78 9.51 -18.77 2.53
N SER A 79 10.13 -18.64 1.36
CA SER A 79 9.44 -18.21 0.15
C SER A 79 8.75 -19.43 -0.48
N CYS A 80 7.50 -19.27 -0.92
CA CYS A 80 6.75 -20.33 -1.61
C CYS A 80 7.30 -20.61 -3.01
N ASN A 81 8.47 -21.24 -3.08
CA ASN A 81 9.11 -21.66 -4.30
C ASN A 81 9.39 -23.17 -4.29
N LEU A 82 9.58 -23.73 -5.48
CA LEU A 82 9.77 -25.18 -5.68
C LEU A 82 11.05 -25.71 -5.02
N LYS A 83 12.10 -24.88 -4.89
CA LYS A 83 13.37 -25.30 -4.30
C LYS A 83 13.25 -25.53 -2.80
N GLU A 84 12.50 -24.68 -2.12
CA GLU A 84 12.25 -24.79 -0.68
C GLU A 84 11.27 -25.92 -0.37
N LEU A 85 10.30 -26.17 -1.26
CA LEU A 85 9.38 -27.31 -1.15
C LEU A 85 10.13 -28.64 -1.18
N ALA A 86 11.07 -28.80 -2.12
CA ALA A 86 11.82 -30.06 -2.31
C ALA A 86 12.71 -30.45 -1.12
N GLN A 87 12.99 -29.51 -0.21
CA GLN A 87 13.78 -29.74 1.00
C GLN A 87 12.94 -30.22 2.18
N LEU A 88 11.61 -30.18 2.07
CA LEU A 88 10.67 -30.59 3.10
C LEU A 88 10.30 -32.06 2.96
N THR A 89 9.97 -32.68 4.09
CA THR A 89 9.35 -34.01 4.08
C THR A 89 7.96 -33.93 3.43
N PRO A 90 7.44 -35.04 2.85
CA PRO A 90 6.13 -35.03 2.21
C PRO A 90 4.98 -34.51 3.10
N GLU A 91 5.02 -34.82 4.40
CA GLU A 91 4.03 -34.37 5.37
C GLU A 91 4.10 -32.86 5.63
N GLU A 92 5.31 -32.29 5.65
CA GLU A 92 5.51 -30.85 5.79
C GLU A 92 5.13 -30.10 4.51
N GLN A 93 5.37 -30.70 3.34
CA GLN A 93 4.92 -30.16 2.07
C GLN A 93 3.40 -30.01 2.06
N GLU A 94 2.67 -31.05 2.43
CA GLU A 94 1.20 -31.04 2.51
C GLU A 94 0.69 -29.93 3.43
N ARG A 95 1.22 -29.84 4.66
CA ARG A 95 0.84 -28.78 5.62
C ARG A 95 1.16 -27.38 5.10
N TRP A 96 2.26 -27.22 4.38
CA TRP A 96 2.69 -25.92 3.88
C TRP A 96 1.95 -25.46 2.62
N THR A 97 1.47 -26.41 1.81
CA THR A 97 0.71 -26.16 0.56
C THR A 97 -0.78 -26.40 0.68
N ASP A 98 -1.32 -26.41 1.90
CA ASP A 98 -2.75 -26.65 2.08
C ASP A 98 -3.60 -25.54 1.42
N PHE A 99 -4.81 -25.92 1.00
CA PHE A 99 -5.75 -25.02 0.35
C PHE A 99 -6.39 -24.06 1.36
N PHE A 100 -6.83 -22.90 0.87
CA PHE A 100 -7.72 -22.05 1.66
C PHE A 100 -9.08 -22.75 1.79
N SER A 101 -9.41 -23.19 2.99
CA SER A 101 -10.61 -23.96 3.29
C SER A 101 -11.57 -23.19 4.18
N ASN A 102 -12.86 -23.46 4.02
CA ASN A 102 -13.89 -22.90 4.90
C ASN A 102 -13.92 -23.70 6.22
N PRO A 103 -13.76 -23.05 7.40
CA PRO A 103 -13.72 -23.75 8.68
C PRO A 103 -15.02 -24.51 9.02
N ALA A 104 -16.16 -24.14 8.44
CA ALA A 104 -17.44 -24.78 8.73
C ALA A 104 -17.61 -26.15 8.04
N ASN A 105 -16.96 -26.37 6.89
CA ASN A 105 -17.18 -27.58 6.09
C ASN A 105 -15.88 -28.20 5.53
N ASN A 106 -14.73 -27.61 5.84
CA ASN A 106 -13.39 -28.01 5.42
C ASN A 106 -13.22 -28.18 3.89
N ARG A 107 -14.04 -27.46 3.09
CA ARG A 107 -13.94 -27.48 1.63
C ARG A 107 -13.06 -26.33 1.13
N PRO A 108 -12.30 -26.52 0.04
CA PRO A 108 -11.54 -25.43 -0.57
C PRO A 108 -12.50 -24.35 -1.09
N VAL A 109 -12.18 -23.09 -0.81
CA VAL A 109 -13.00 -21.94 -1.18
C VAL A 109 -12.11 -20.82 -1.70
N ILE A 110 -12.62 -20.06 -2.66
CA ILE A 110 -11.99 -18.81 -3.10
C ILE A 110 -12.31 -17.72 -2.09
N PRO A 111 -11.33 -17.17 -1.35
CA PRO A 111 -11.61 -16.12 -0.38
C PRO A 111 -12.01 -14.81 -1.09
N GLY A 112 -12.96 -14.08 -0.49
CA GLY A 112 -13.44 -12.82 -1.04
C GLY A 112 -12.35 -11.74 -1.15
N SER A 113 -11.33 -11.79 -0.28
CA SER A 113 -10.16 -10.90 -0.36
C SER A 113 -9.35 -11.12 -1.64
N SER A 114 -9.18 -12.37 -2.07
CA SER A 114 -8.49 -12.71 -3.32
C SER A 114 -9.29 -12.26 -4.54
N LEU A 115 -10.61 -12.50 -4.58
CA LEU A 115 -11.47 -12.01 -5.66
C LEU A 115 -11.45 -10.49 -5.77
N ARG A 116 -11.63 -9.80 -4.64
CA ARG A 116 -11.59 -8.33 -4.59
C ARG A 116 -10.23 -7.80 -5.06
N GLY A 117 -9.13 -8.41 -4.61
CA GLY A 117 -7.78 -8.04 -5.01
C GLY A 117 -7.58 -8.17 -6.52
N MET A 118 -7.95 -9.32 -7.08
CA MET A 118 -7.85 -9.61 -8.51
C MET A 118 -8.68 -8.61 -9.35
N ILE A 119 -9.96 -8.41 -9.01
CA ILE A 119 -10.84 -7.49 -9.75
C ILE A 119 -10.28 -6.07 -9.69
N ARG A 120 -9.84 -5.63 -8.50
CA ARG A 120 -9.21 -4.31 -8.34
C ARG A 120 -8.00 -4.16 -9.26
N THR A 121 -7.10 -5.13 -9.28
CA THR A 121 -5.91 -5.09 -10.14
C THR A 121 -6.29 -5.04 -11.61
N LEU A 122 -7.28 -5.81 -12.05
CA LEU A 122 -7.77 -5.75 -13.43
C LEU A 122 -8.34 -4.37 -13.79
N VAL A 123 -9.13 -3.77 -12.90
CA VAL A 123 -9.66 -2.41 -13.11
C VAL A 123 -8.51 -1.40 -13.17
N GLU A 124 -7.55 -1.44 -12.24
CA GLU A 124 -6.38 -0.55 -12.25
C GLU A 124 -5.58 -0.63 -13.57
N ILE A 125 -5.42 -1.84 -14.12
CA ILE A 125 -4.75 -2.06 -15.41
C ILE A 125 -5.59 -1.47 -16.56
N VAL A 126 -6.87 -1.85 -16.67
CA VAL A 126 -7.75 -1.44 -17.78
C VAL A 126 -7.97 0.06 -17.81
N THR A 127 -8.08 0.70 -16.65
CA THR A 127 -8.34 2.14 -16.56
C THR A 127 -7.07 2.99 -16.47
N TYR A 128 -5.88 2.37 -16.59
CA TYR A 128 -4.58 3.04 -16.37
C TYR A 128 -4.52 3.86 -15.07
N SER A 129 -5.32 3.49 -14.07
CA SER A 129 -5.53 4.29 -12.88
C SER A 129 -4.64 3.80 -11.76
N LYS A 130 -3.86 4.71 -11.16
CA LYS A 130 -3.17 4.44 -9.90
C LYS A 130 -4.10 4.79 -8.75
N LEU A 131 -4.97 3.85 -8.35
CA LEU A 131 -5.81 3.98 -7.17
C LEU A 131 -4.94 3.96 -5.90
N HIS A 132 -4.26 5.07 -5.61
CA HIS A 132 -3.42 5.19 -4.43
C HIS A 132 -4.30 5.22 -3.18
N LYS A 133 -3.88 4.52 -2.12
CA LYS A 133 -4.44 4.79 -0.77
C LYS A 133 -4.23 6.26 -0.46
N VAL A 134 -5.31 7.04 -0.44
CA VAL A 134 -5.33 8.39 0.11
C VAL A 134 -5.55 8.21 1.62
N SER A 135 -4.47 7.97 2.37
CA SER A 135 -4.59 8.02 3.83
C SER A 135 -4.82 9.47 4.22
N GLY A 136 -5.89 9.77 4.97
CA GLY A 136 -6.14 11.11 5.52
C GLY A 136 -4.99 11.63 6.39
N HIS A 137 -4.11 10.73 6.85
CA HIS A 137 -2.81 11.04 7.41
C HIS A 137 -1.77 10.90 6.30
N GLN A 138 -1.50 11.96 5.56
CA GLN A 138 -0.42 12.01 4.60
C GLN A 138 0.89 11.86 5.39
N LYS A 139 1.52 10.69 5.34
CA LYS A 139 2.85 10.51 5.95
C LYS A 139 3.84 11.26 5.08
N LEU A 140 4.13 12.50 5.46
CA LEU A 140 5.18 13.29 4.86
C LEU A 140 6.51 12.62 5.18
N PHE A 141 7.22 12.18 4.14
CA PHE A 141 8.58 11.69 4.29
C PHE A 141 9.52 12.83 3.94
N PHE A 142 10.38 13.21 4.88
CA PHE A 142 11.44 14.16 4.61
C PHE A 142 12.59 13.45 3.91
N ARG A 143 12.96 13.96 2.73
CA ARG A 143 14.17 13.55 2.02
C ARG A 143 15.22 14.61 2.28
N ALA A 144 16.19 14.29 3.13
CA ALA A 144 17.34 15.14 3.34
C ALA A 144 18.16 15.21 2.03
N VAL A 145 18.37 16.40 1.51
CA VAL A 145 19.24 16.65 0.35
C VAL A 145 20.54 17.18 0.92
N ALA A 146 21.63 16.43 0.77
CA ALA A 146 22.97 16.75 1.27
C ALA A 146 23.19 16.70 2.80
N ALA A 147 22.32 16.03 3.57
CA ALA A 147 22.63 15.76 4.98
C ALA A 147 23.78 14.73 5.11
N PRO A 148 24.72 14.92 6.05
CA PRO A 148 25.81 13.99 6.30
C PRO A 148 25.28 12.62 6.76
N ARG A 149 26.02 11.55 6.45
CA ARG A 149 25.63 10.16 6.75
C ARG A 149 25.42 9.90 8.26
N ASN A 150 26.08 10.69 9.11
CA ASN A 150 26.07 10.52 10.54
C ASN A 150 25.12 11.56 11.15
N GLN A 151 23.91 11.13 11.52
CA GLN A 151 22.91 11.98 12.17
C GLN A 151 23.35 12.48 13.56
N GLU A 152 24.39 11.88 14.14
CA GLU A 152 24.90 12.23 15.47
C GLU A 152 25.83 13.45 15.47
N GLU A 153 26.53 13.73 14.35
CA GLU A 153 27.55 14.80 14.31
C GLU A 153 27.03 16.11 13.71
N ASP A 154 26.00 16.08 12.85
CA ASP A 154 25.38 17.29 12.30
C ASP A 154 23.92 17.01 11.88
N PRO A 155 22.94 17.24 12.78
CA PRO A 155 21.54 16.99 12.49
C PRO A 155 21.02 17.99 11.44
N ASP A 156 20.25 17.50 10.46
CA ASP A 156 19.66 18.35 9.43
C ASP A 156 18.90 19.54 10.08
N PRO A 157 19.31 20.79 9.81
CA PRO A 157 18.79 21.97 10.51
C PRO A 157 17.28 22.18 10.32
N LEU A 158 16.68 21.55 9.31
CA LEU A 158 15.25 21.65 9.05
C LEU A 158 14.44 20.58 9.79
N ALA A 159 15.05 19.48 10.24
CA ALA A 159 14.33 18.37 10.88
C ALA A 159 13.56 18.82 12.13
N GLY A 160 14.19 19.64 12.99
CA GLY A 160 13.57 20.15 14.21
C GLY A 160 12.39 21.12 13.97
N GLU A 161 12.48 21.96 12.94
CA GLU A 161 11.40 22.88 12.56
C GLU A 161 10.16 22.12 12.05
N TYR A 162 10.37 21.03 11.30
CA TYR A 162 9.26 20.18 10.85
C TYR A 162 8.57 19.47 12.01
N GLU A 163 9.33 18.90 12.95
CA GLU A 163 8.76 18.29 14.16
C GLU A 163 7.92 19.28 14.98
N LYS A 164 8.40 20.53 15.09
CA LYS A 164 7.69 21.59 15.80
C LYS A 164 6.36 21.96 15.14
N LYS A 165 6.29 21.99 13.81
CA LYS A 165 5.09 22.38 13.06
C LYS A 165 4.08 21.25 12.87
N LEU A 166 4.55 20.00 12.73
CA LEU A 166 3.69 18.84 12.41
C LEU A 166 3.39 17.95 13.62
N GLY A 167 4.07 18.17 14.75
CA GLY A 167 4.05 17.28 15.90
C GLY A 167 4.88 16.02 15.65
N LYS A 168 5.14 15.24 16.72
CA LYS A 168 5.82 13.92 16.65
C LYS A 168 4.93 12.86 15.97
N MET A 169 4.53 13.08 14.73
CA MET A 169 4.14 11.96 13.87
C MET A 169 5.40 11.20 13.48
N VAL A 170 5.29 9.89 13.24
CA VAL A 170 6.44 9.03 12.92
C VAL A 170 7.06 9.47 11.59
N ILE A 171 8.03 10.39 11.66
CA ILE A 171 8.86 10.84 10.54
C ILE A 171 9.90 9.75 10.32
N LYS A 172 9.74 8.94 9.28
CA LYS A 172 10.83 8.08 8.78
C LYS A 172 11.64 8.88 7.78
N SER A 173 12.89 9.21 8.11
CA SER A 173 13.84 9.71 7.12
C SER A 173 14.19 8.58 6.14
N LYS A 174 14.04 8.81 4.84
CA LYS A 174 14.62 7.93 3.81
C LYS A 174 15.78 8.67 3.17
N GLN A 175 17.00 8.19 3.43
CA GLN A 175 18.19 8.68 2.76
C GLN A 175 18.18 8.26 1.29
N ALA A 176 18.64 9.14 0.41
CA ALA A 176 18.80 8.86 -1.01
C ALA A 176 19.97 7.89 -1.20
N ILE A 177 19.70 6.59 -1.17
CA ILE A 177 20.65 5.59 -1.65
C ILE A 177 20.58 5.65 -3.18
N PHE A 178 21.65 6.10 -3.83
CA PHE A 178 21.88 5.76 -5.24
C PHE A 178 21.80 4.25 -5.35
N LEU A 179 20.89 3.76 -6.20
CA LEU A 179 20.60 2.36 -6.41
C LEU A 179 21.90 1.54 -6.51
N ASP A 180 22.21 0.82 -5.45
CA ASP A 180 22.85 -0.47 -5.60
C ASP A 180 21.94 -1.50 -4.96
N LYS A 181 21.54 -2.47 -5.78
CA LYS A 181 20.55 -3.49 -5.42
C LYS A 181 21.12 -4.33 -4.28
N GLN A 182 20.48 -4.29 -3.10
CA GLN A 182 20.37 -5.46 -2.24
C GLN A 182 19.11 -5.35 -1.38
N MET A 183 18.24 -6.36 -1.51
CA MET A 183 17.05 -6.52 -0.70
C MET A 183 17.45 -6.88 0.72
N VAL A 184 16.93 -6.15 1.70
CA VAL A 184 16.88 -6.61 3.09
C VAL A 184 15.42 -6.72 3.50
N VAL A 185 15.03 -7.96 3.79
CA VAL A 185 13.75 -8.40 4.31
C VAL A 185 13.65 -7.94 5.77
N GLY A 186 12.55 -7.28 6.14
CA GLY A 186 12.31 -6.82 7.51
C GLY A 186 10.87 -7.15 7.93
N GLY A 187 10.72 -8.19 8.75
CA GLY A 187 9.45 -8.68 9.27
C GLY A 187 8.70 -7.68 10.14
N PHE A 188 7.38 -7.77 10.11
CA PHE A 188 6.48 -7.06 11.02
C PHE A 188 5.81 -8.09 11.96
N THR A 189 6.37 -8.23 13.15
CA THR A 189 5.68 -8.78 14.31
C THR A 189 5.00 -7.66 15.10
N ASN A 190 3.82 -8.00 15.64
CA ASN A 190 3.02 -7.30 16.66
C ASN A 190 1.86 -6.42 16.17
N LEU A 191 0.73 -7.08 15.90
CA LEU A 191 -0.60 -6.57 16.22
C LEU A 191 -1.17 -7.44 17.35
N ARG A 192 -1.30 -6.85 18.54
CA ARG A 192 -2.13 -7.38 19.63
C ARG A 192 -3.60 -7.12 19.28
N VAL A 193 -4.43 -8.15 19.45
CA VAL A 193 -5.85 -8.05 19.77
C VAL A 193 -5.97 -8.13 21.28
#